data_AF-A0A8S3T6G9-F1
#
_entry.id   AF-A0A8S3T6G9-F1
#
_cell.length_a   1.000
_cell.length_b   1.000
_cell.length_c   1.000
_cell.angle_alpha   90.00
_cell.angle_beta   90.00
_cell.angle_gamma   90.00
#
_symmetry.space_group_name_H-M   'P 1'
#
loop_
_entity.id
_entity.type
_entity.pdbx_description
1 polymer ?
#
loop_
_entity_poly.entity_id
_entity_poly.type
_entity_poly.pdbx_seq_one_letter_code
_entity_poly.pdbx_strand_id
1 'polypeptide(L)'
;MAKLSDKIVRLLKTFYLSHAAKPNYKRDWKHIEHKMGKVKRQRKKLHTEAVKTTDNKVEIVDMMDTDIKQPELRLDNPFANLDLDLGQLKQKLPDFDARSQVTNKSLKGLHIKKKDKKKLRHDIWIKKLNAVEAAKKEEKERKKREKTAIVGDIGAMGDALPTIELLMKKSSNINSDQKEQKKRGIATEKKRKKQMMEDISIFKQILDHPAYKENPTETITTHLQNKLKQEDAG
;
A
#
# COMPACT_ATOMS: atom_id res chain seq x y z
N MET A 1 20.16 7.76 17.67
CA MET A 1 19.13 6.70 17.68
C MET A 1 19.54 5.42 18.44
N ALA A 2 20.72 4.81 18.20
CA ALA A 2 21.12 3.55 18.87
C ALA A 2 21.23 3.63 20.41
N LYS A 3 21.76 4.75 20.93
CA LYS A 3 21.88 4.98 22.39
C LYS A 3 20.52 5.07 23.09
N LEU A 4 19.46 5.46 22.38
CA LEU A 4 18.11 5.61 22.93
C LEU A 4 17.42 4.24 23.05
N SER A 5 17.61 3.36 22.06
CA SER A 5 17.09 1.98 22.14
C SER A 5 17.73 1.17 23.26
N ASP A 6 19.03 1.39 23.54
CA ASP A 6 19.71 0.66 24.61
C ASP A 6 19.27 1.10 26.01
N LYS A 7 18.99 2.40 26.20
CA LYS A 7 18.42 2.91 27.46
C LYS A 7 17.02 2.34 27.70
N ILE A 8 16.19 2.24 26.66
CA ILE A 8 14.84 1.66 26.75
C ILE A 8 14.90 0.17 27.06
N VAL A 9 15.78 -0.60 26.41
CA VAL A 9 15.95 -2.03 26.68
C VAL A 9 16.44 -2.27 28.11
N ARG A 10 17.34 -1.43 28.63
CA ARG A 10 17.79 -1.51 30.04
C ARG A 10 16.66 -1.19 31.02
N LEU A 11 15.90 -0.14 30.77
CA LEU A 11 14.73 0.24 31.61
C LEU A 11 13.64 -0.83 31.60
N LEU A 12 13.38 -1.45 30.45
CA LEU A 12 12.45 -2.56 30.34
C LEU A 12 12.99 -3.81 31.06
N LYS A 13 14.30 -4.07 31.01
CA LYS A 13 14.93 -5.17 31.74
C LYS A 13 14.75 -5.00 33.25
N THR A 14 15.04 -3.82 33.78
CA THR A 14 14.91 -3.53 35.22
C THR A 14 13.45 -3.59 35.66
N PHE A 15 12.54 -3.02 34.86
CA PHE A 15 11.11 -3.08 35.15
C PHE A 15 10.57 -4.52 35.12
N TYR A 16 10.93 -5.31 34.11
CA TYR A 16 10.48 -6.69 33.95
C TYR A 16 11.08 -7.64 35.00
N LEU A 17 12.32 -7.41 35.44
CA LEU A 17 12.95 -8.15 36.54
C LEU A 17 12.34 -7.81 37.90
N SER A 18 11.91 -6.56 38.12
CA SER A 18 11.35 -6.11 39.41
C SER A 18 9.91 -6.56 39.69
N HIS A 19 9.16 -6.98 38.66
CA HIS A 19 7.72 -7.32 38.77
C HIS A 19 7.41 -8.81 38.49
N ALA A 20 8.42 -9.70 38.51
CA ALA A 20 8.27 -11.06 38.01
C ALA A 20 7.78 -12.07 39.07
N ALA A 21 6.49 -12.43 38.98
CA ALA A 21 5.86 -13.55 39.70
C ALA A 21 5.85 -14.89 38.90
N LYS A 22 6.68 -15.04 37.86
CA LYS A 22 6.68 -16.22 36.97
C LYS A 22 8.03 -16.97 36.96
N PRO A 23 8.05 -18.32 36.99
CA PRO A 23 9.26 -19.10 37.24
C PRO A 23 10.30 -19.14 36.10
N ASN A 24 10.01 -18.62 34.90
CA ASN A 24 10.88 -18.80 33.70
C ASN A 24 11.37 -17.49 33.05
N TYR A 25 11.37 -16.38 33.78
CA TYR A 25 11.65 -15.03 33.28
C TYR A 25 13.05 -14.85 32.64
N LYS A 26 14.07 -15.60 33.10
CA LYS A 26 15.44 -15.53 32.55
C LYS A 26 15.53 -16.09 31.12
N ARG A 27 14.74 -17.11 30.78
CA ARG A 27 14.75 -17.71 29.42
C ARG A 27 14.04 -16.79 28.43
N ASP A 28 12.90 -16.24 28.81
CA ASP A 28 12.13 -15.31 27.97
C ASP A 28 12.92 -14.04 27.65
N TRP A 29 13.63 -13.49 28.64
CA TRP A 29 14.48 -12.31 28.42
C TRP A 29 15.65 -12.60 27.47
N LYS A 30 16.31 -13.76 27.60
CA LYS A 30 17.37 -14.18 26.67
C LYS A 30 16.85 -14.32 25.24
N HIS A 31 15.62 -14.83 25.06
CA HIS A 31 14.99 -14.91 23.75
C HIS A 31 14.73 -13.53 23.13
N ILE A 32 14.22 -12.59 23.94
CA ILE A 32 13.97 -11.19 23.51
C ILE A 32 15.30 -10.50 23.15
N GLU A 33 16.33 -10.66 23.97
CA GLU A 33 17.66 -10.08 23.74
C GLU A 33 18.29 -10.61 22.45
N HIS A 34 18.19 -11.92 22.20
CA HIS A 34 18.64 -12.55 20.97
C HIS A 34 17.88 -12.04 19.74
N LYS A 35 16.54 -11.93 19.82
CA LYS A 35 15.69 -11.40 18.74
C LYS A 35 16.01 -9.93 18.44
N MET A 36 16.19 -9.11 19.48
CA MET A 36 16.59 -7.71 19.34
C MET A 36 18.01 -7.57 18.77
N GLY A 37 18.92 -8.49 19.10
CA GLY A 37 20.25 -8.58 18.50
C GLY A 37 20.20 -8.83 16.98
N LYS A 38 19.32 -9.72 16.51
CA LYS A 38 19.10 -9.98 15.08
C LYS A 38 18.62 -8.71 14.34
N VAL A 39 17.65 -7.99 14.91
CA VAL A 39 17.13 -6.73 14.34
C VAL A 39 18.22 -5.65 14.29
N LYS A 40 19.02 -5.52 15.34
CA LYS A 40 20.15 -4.57 15.36
C LYS A 40 21.20 -4.89 14.28
N ARG A 41 21.54 -6.17 14.08
CA ARG A 41 22.47 -6.60 13.02
C ARG A 41 21.92 -6.30 11.64
N GLN A 42 20.66 -6.62 11.36
CA GLN A 42 20.01 -6.29 10.09
C GLN A 42 20.00 -4.79 9.81
N ARG A 43 19.63 -3.98 10.81
CA ARG A 43 19.64 -2.52 10.68
C ARG A 43 21.05 -1.98 10.41
N LYS A 44 22.07 -2.51 11.10
CA LYS A 44 23.47 -2.13 10.85
C LYS A 44 23.88 -2.48 9.43
N LYS A 45 23.56 -3.69 8.96
CA LYS A 45 23.85 -4.15 7.59
C LYS A 45 23.26 -3.21 6.54
N LEU A 46 21.96 -2.92 6.63
CA LEU A 46 21.28 -2.00 5.70
C LEU A 46 21.87 -0.58 5.73
N HIS A 47 22.22 -0.08 6.92
CA HIS A 47 22.82 1.24 7.05
C HIS A 47 24.25 1.29 6.50
N THR A 48 25.04 0.22 6.66
CA THR A 48 26.39 0.15 6.08
C THR A 48 26.36 -0.01 4.57
N GLU A 49 25.40 -0.75 4.03
CA GLU A 49 25.22 -0.91 2.58
C GLU A 49 24.81 0.41 1.92
N ALA A 50 23.87 1.15 2.51
CA ALA A 50 23.45 2.46 2.02
C ALA A 50 24.56 3.54 2.07
N VAL A 51 25.50 3.44 3.01
CA VAL A 51 26.67 4.34 3.08
C VAL A 51 27.73 3.94 2.04
N LYS A 52 27.91 2.63 1.78
CA LYS A 52 28.84 2.18 0.72
C LYS A 52 28.41 2.60 -0.68
N THR A 53 27.11 2.71 -0.95
CA THR A 53 26.61 3.17 -2.25
C THR A 53 26.84 4.67 -2.49
N THR A 54 27.08 5.46 -1.45
CA THR A 54 27.40 6.90 -1.61
C THR A 54 28.89 7.17 -1.78
N ASP A 55 29.75 6.23 -1.35
CA ASP A 55 31.21 6.38 -1.40
C ASP A 55 31.83 5.76 -2.66
N ASN A 56 31.09 4.91 -3.39
CA ASN A 56 31.46 4.50 -4.75
C ASN A 56 31.21 5.67 -5.72
N LYS A 57 32.17 6.59 -5.75
CA LYS A 57 32.38 7.50 -6.87
C LYS A 57 32.44 6.63 -8.13
N VAL A 58 31.45 6.79 -9.00
CA VAL A 58 31.46 6.22 -10.35
C VAL A 58 32.70 6.79 -11.03
N GLU A 59 33.76 6.00 -11.13
CA GLU A 59 34.83 6.26 -12.07
C GLU A 59 34.23 6.07 -13.47
N ILE A 60 34.01 7.18 -14.14
CA ILE A 60 33.73 7.21 -15.58
C ILE A 60 35.05 6.78 -16.22
N VAL A 61 35.14 5.52 -16.59
CA VAL A 61 36.20 5.02 -17.45
C VAL A 61 35.84 5.46 -18.86
N ASP A 62 36.52 6.48 -19.37
CA ASP A 62 36.47 6.89 -20.76
C ASP A 62 36.94 5.72 -21.63
N MET A 63 36.00 5.12 -22.36
CA MET A 63 36.24 4.06 -23.32
C MET A 63 36.01 4.63 -24.72
N MET A 64 37.15 5.02 -25.31
CA MET A 64 37.51 5.24 -26.72
C MET A 64 36.42 5.56 -27.77
N ASP A 65 36.76 6.60 -28.53
CA ASP A 65 36.14 7.13 -29.72
C ASP A 65 35.65 6.06 -30.72
N THR A 66 34.34 6.11 -31.00
CA THR A 66 33.83 5.72 -32.31
C THR A 66 32.99 6.88 -32.83
N ASP A 67 33.42 7.41 -33.98
CA ASP A 67 32.82 8.54 -34.67
C ASP A 67 31.34 8.30 -34.99
N ILE A 68 30.46 8.73 -34.09
CA ILE A 68 29.03 8.88 -34.35
C ILE A 68 28.75 10.37 -34.25
N LYS A 69 28.63 11.03 -35.41
CA LYS A 69 28.12 12.41 -35.50
C LYS A 69 26.76 12.47 -34.80
N GLN A 70 26.74 13.01 -33.59
CA GLN A 70 25.50 13.33 -32.90
C GLN A 70 24.80 14.46 -33.66
N PRO A 71 23.49 14.37 -33.96
CA PRO A 71 22.75 15.53 -34.38
C PRO A 71 22.72 16.53 -33.21
N GLU A 72 23.12 17.77 -33.47
CA GLU A 72 23.10 18.84 -32.46
C GLU A 72 21.69 18.98 -31.87
N LEU A 73 21.50 18.46 -30.66
CA LEU A 73 20.29 18.69 -29.88
C LEU A 73 20.28 20.17 -29.50
N ARG A 74 19.40 20.93 -30.14
CA ARG A 74 19.06 22.30 -29.72
C ARG A 74 18.71 22.28 -28.23
N LEU A 75 19.55 22.92 -27.42
CA LEU A 75 19.30 23.21 -26.01
C LEU A 75 18.33 24.39 -25.87
N ASP A 76 17.20 24.32 -26.59
CA ASP A 76 16.14 25.29 -26.37
C ASP A 76 15.36 24.82 -25.13
N ASN A 77 15.41 25.61 -24.06
CA ASN A 77 14.63 25.35 -22.84
C ASN A 77 13.15 25.20 -23.24
N PRO A 78 12.55 24.00 -23.12
CA PRO A 78 11.17 23.75 -23.59
C PRO A 78 10.11 24.50 -22.76
N PHE A 79 10.55 25.21 -21.71
CA PHE A 79 9.73 25.99 -20.80
C PHE A 79 9.95 27.50 -20.90
N ALA A 80 10.78 27.98 -21.83
CA ALA A 80 11.13 29.41 -21.93
C ALA A 80 9.93 30.33 -22.20
N ASN A 81 8.86 29.79 -22.80
CA ASN A 81 7.64 30.54 -23.15
C ASN A 81 6.45 30.26 -22.21
N LEU A 82 6.68 29.59 -21.07
CA LEU A 82 5.62 29.31 -20.10
C LEU A 82 5.60 30.38 -19.01
N ASP A 83 4.66 31.30 -19.15
CA ASP A 83 4.36 32.30 -18.12
C ASP A 83 3.40 31.69 -17.09
N LEU A 84 3.97 31.07 -16.05
CA LEU A 84 3.21 30.41 -14.98
C LEU A 84 2.95 31.40 -13.86
N ASP A 85 1.71 31.89 -13.75
CA ASP A 85 1.28 32.70 -12.62
C ASP A 85 1.19 31.83 -11.33
N LEU A 86 2.10 32.08 -10.38
CA LEU A 86 2.11 31.42 -9.07
C LEU A 86 0.81 31.66 -8.28
N GLY A 87 0.03 32.68 -8.63
CA GLY A 87 -1.30 32.94 -8.07
C GLY A 87 -2.33 31.87 -8.42
N GLN A 88 -2.34 31.40 -9.67
CA GLN A 88 -3.24 30.35 -10.16
C GLN A 88 -2.92 28.97 -9.58
N LEU A 89 -1.67 28.74 -9.16
CA LEU A 89 -1.20 27.44 -8.64
C LEU A 89 -1.61 27.17 -7.18
N LYS A 90 -2.30 28.10 -6.51
CA LYS A 90 -2.81 27.93 -5.13
C LYS A 90 -4.14 27.15 -5.10
N GLN A 91 -4.20 26.00 -5.76
CA GLN A 91 -5.34 25.10 -5.63
C GLN A 91 -5.24 24.36 -4.28
N LYS A 92 -6.09 24.73 -3.32
CA LYS A 92 -6.25 23.95 -2.08
C LYS A 92 -7.06 22.70 -2.41
N LEU A 93 -6.45 21.52 -2.30
CA LEU A 93 -7.17 20.26 -2.42
C LEU A 93 -8.22 20.14 -1.29
N PRO A 94 -9.36 19.46 -1.54
CA PRO A 94 -10.35 19.19 -0.50
C PRO A 94 -9.73 18.41 0.67
N ASP A 95 -10.06 18.81 1.89
CA ASP A 95 -9.50 18.34 3.18
C ASP A 95 -9.84 16.87 3.52
N PHE A 96 -10.39 16.12 2.56
CA PHE A 96 -10.90 14.76 2.74
C PHE A 96 -9.79 13.75 3.03
N ASP A 97 -8.56 13.98 2.54
CA ASP A 97 -7.40 13.09 2.74
C ASP A 97 -6.35 13.62 3.74
N ALA A 98 -6.54 14.85 4.27
CA ALA A 98 -5.62 15.44 5.24
C ALA A 98 -5.85 14.95 6.68
N ARG A 99 -6.95 14.23 6.93
CA ARG A 99 -7.39 13.86 8.29
C ARG A 99 -7.28 12.37 8.55
N SER A 100 -6.04 11.85 8.54
CA SER A 100 -5.73 10.69 9.38
C SER A 100 -5.92 11.10 10.84
N GLN A 101 -7.04 10.67 11.42
CA GLN A 101 -7.48 11.09 12.73
C GLN A 101 -6.44 10.72 13.82
N VAL A 102 -6.01 11.78 14.51
CA VAL A 102 -5.09 11.84 15.65
C VAL A 102 -3.60 11.73 15.32
N THR A 103 -3.12 12.59 14.43
CA THR A 103 -1.74 13.09 14.55
C THR A 103 -1.72 14.24 15.57
N ASN A 104 -0.54 14.53 16.16
CA ASN A 104 -0.35 15.63 17.12
C ASN A 104 -0.87 17.01 16.65
N LYS A 105 -1.23 17.16 15.37
CA LYS A 105 -1.85 18.35 14.79
C LYS A 105 -3.33 18.53 15.15
N SER A 106 -4.15 17.49 15.33
CA SER A 106 -5.58 17.68 15.69
C SER A 106 -5.80 18.13 17.15
N LEU A 107 -4.76 18.02 17.99
CA LEU A 107 -4.73 18.55 19.36
C LEU A 107 -3.89 19.83 19.48
N LYS A 108 -3.33 20.33 18.36
CA LYS A 108 -2.70 21.65 18.31
C LYS A 108 -3.81 22.67 18.13
N GLY A 109 -4.22 23.31 19.21
CA GLY A 109 -5.27 24.33 19.23
C GLY A 109 -6.01 24.36 20.56
N LEU A 110 -6.21 23.20 21.18
CA LEU A 110 -6.71 23.13 22.56
C LEU A 110 -5.53 23.09 23.53
N HIS A 111 -5.49 24.04 24.47
CA HIS A 111 -4.55 24.10 25.60
C HIS A 111 -4.83 22.98 26.62
N ILE A 112 -4.71 21.72 26.19
CA ILE A 112 -4.96 20.54 27.02
C ILE A 112 -3.66 20.17 27.75
N LYS A 113 -3.74 19.94 29.07
CA LYS A 113 -2.59 19.53 29.88
C LYS A 113 -2.01 18.20 29.38
N LYS A 114 -0.71 17.99 29.59
CA LYS A 114 0.01 16.78 29.14
C LYS A 114 -0.61 15.48 29.67
N LYS A 115 -1.13 15.50 30.90
CA LYS A 115 -1.83 14.37 31.54
C LYS A 115 -3.09 13.99 30.76
N ASP A 116 -3.93 14.98 30.45
CA ASP A 116 -5.20 14.77 29.74
C ASP A 116 -4.98 14.32 28.29
N LYS A 117 -3.96 14.87 27.61
CA LYS A 117 -3.54 14.36 26.29
C LYS A 117 -3.10 12.90 26.32
N LYS A 118 -2.44 12.45 27.39
CA LYS A 118 -2.03 11.04 27.55
C LYS A 118 -3.26 10.15 27.79
N LYS A 119 -4.19 10.58 28.64
CA LYS A 119 -5.45 9.87 28.90
C LYS A 119 -6.28 9.72 27.64
N LEU A 120 -6.50 10.81 26.89
CA LEU A 120 -7.25 10.80 25.65
C LEU A 120 -6.64 9.85 24.60
N ARG A 121 -5.31 9.84 24.45
CA ARG A 121 -4.66 8.86 23.56
C ARG A 121 -4.89 7.42 24.00
N HIS A 122 -4.81 7.16 25.30
CA HIS A 122 -5.07 5.84 25.85
C HIS A 122 -6.53 5.43 25.62
N ASP A 123 -7.49 6.28 25.96
CA ASP A 123 -8.92 6.01 25.82
C ASP A 123 -9.30 5.76 24.36
N ILE A 124 -8.78 6.56 23.42
CA ILE A 124 -9.00 6.34 21.98
C ILE A 124 -8.40 4.98 21.55
N TRP A 125 -7.22 4.65 22.03
CA TRP A 125 -6.58 3.37 21.69
C TRP A 125 -7.38 2.19 22.23
N ILE A 126 -7.85 2.25 23.48
CA ILE A 126 -8.73 1.24 24.07
C ILE A 126 -10.04 1.13 23.30
N LYS A 127 -10.67 2.26 22.94
CA LYS A 127 -11.89 2.26 22.10
C LYS A 127 -11.67 1.55 20.76
N LYS A 128 -10.53 1.80 20.10
CA LYS A 128 -10.16 1.13 18.84
C LYS A 128 -9.97 -0.38 19.04
N LEU A 129 -9.30 -0.77 20.12
CA LEU A 129 -9.07 -2.18 20.44
C LEU A 129 -10.41 -2.89 20.70
N ASN A 130 -11.28 -2.31 21.52
CA ASN A 130 -12.61 -2.84 21.81
C ASN A 130 -13.48 -2.95 20.55
N ALA A 131 -13.42 -1.96 19.65
CA ALA A 131 -14.15 -2.01 18.38
C ALA A 131 -13.69 -3.18 17.49
N VAL A 132 -12.38 -3.44 17.44
CA VAL A 132 -11.83 -4.58 16.70
C VAL A 132 -12.23 -5.91 17.34
N GLU A 133 -12.24 -5.99 18.67
CA GLU A 133 -12.68 -7.18 19.40
C GLU A 133 -14.18 -7.45 19.21
N ALA A 134 -15.01 -6.41 19.27
CA ALA A 134 -16.44 -6.50 19.02
C ALA A 134 -16.73 -7.03 17.61
N ALA A 135 -16.11 -6.44 16.59
CA ALA A 135 -16.25 -6.91 15.20
C ALA A 135 -15.80 -8.38 15.02
N LYS A 136 -14.72 -8.79 15.69
CA LYS A 136 -14.26 -10.19 15.67
C LYS A 136 -15.22 -11.13 16.39
N LYS A 137 -15.85 -10.68 17.47
CA LYS A 137 -16.84 -11.47 18.22
C LYS A 137 -18.11 -11.65 17.40
N GLU A 138 -18.61 -10.58 16.81
CA GLU A 138 -19.77 -10.58 15.91
C GLU A 138 -19.53 -11.49 14.69
N GLU A 139 -18.37 -11.41 14.05
CA GLU A 139 -17.98 -12.31 12.94
C GLU A 139 -17.99 -13.78 13.34
N LYS A 140 -17.53 -14.10 14.56
CA LYS A 140 -17.54 -15.48 15.08
C LYS A 140 -18.96 -15.94 15.38
N GLU A 141 -19.80 -15.07 15.94
CA GLU A 141 -21.20 -15.35 16.21
C GLU A 141 -21.98 -15.56 14.91
N ARG A 142 -21.79 -14.71 13.91
CA ARG A 142 -22.39 -14.86 12.58
C ARG A 142 -22.05 -16.21 11.96
N LYS A 143 -20.76 -16.60 11.98
CA LYS A 143 -20.31 -17.94 11.52
C LYS A 143 -20.88 -19.12 12.32
N LYS A 144 -21.29 -18.90 13.58
CA LYS A 144 -21.98 -19.93 14.37
C LYS A 144 -23.46 -20.00 13.98
N ARG A 145 -24.13 -18.85 13.82
CA ARG A 145 -25.53 -18.74 13.36
C ARG A 145 -25.71 -19.35 11.97
N GLU A 146 -24.78 -19.07 11.05
CA GLU A 146 -24.74 -19.67 9.70
C GLU A 146 -24.64 -21.21 9.72
N LYS A 147 -24.05 -21.79 10.78
CA LYS A 147 -23.87 -23.25 10.91
C LYS A 147 -25.00 -23.95 11.67
N THR A 148 -25.75 -23.23 12.50
CA THR A 148 -26.91 -23.78 13.19
C THR A 148 -28.11 -23.85 12.25
N ALA A 149 -28.91 -24.92 12.32
CA ALA A 149 -30.05 -25.12 11.42
C ALA A 149 -31.03 -23.93 11.49
N ILE A 150 -31.44 -23.48 10.30
CA ILE A 150 -32.04 -22.18 9.94
C ILE A 150 -33.45 -21.95 10.56
N VAL A 151 -34.04 -22.92 11.24
CA VAL A 151 -35.41 -22.82 11.76
C VAL A 151 -35.40 -22.07 13.11
N GLY A 152 -35.35 -20.73 13.06
CA GLY A 152 -35.71 -19.87 14.19
C GLY A 152 -34.75 -18.74 14.56
N ASP A 153 -33.59 -18.59 13.90
CA ASP A 153 -32.66 -17.49 14.20
C ASP A 153 -33.04 -16.21 13.43
N ILE A 154 -33.77 -15.31 14.09
CA ILE A 154 -34.18 -13.99 13.56
C ILE A 154 -32.96 -13.13 13.19
N GLY A 155 -31.81 -13.33 13.85
CA GLY A 155 -30.58 -12.58 13.58
C GLY A 155 -30.00 -12.87 12.20
N ALA A 156 -30.10 -14.12 11.72
CA ALA A 156 -29.64 -14.50 10.39
C ALA A 156 -30.49 -13.83 9.28
N MET A 157 -31.79 -13.62 9.52
CA MET A 157 -32.65 -12.89 8.58
C MET A 157 -32.30 -11.40 8.56
N GLY A 158 -32.01 -10.79 9.72
CA GLY A 158 -31.58 -9.39 9.81
C GLY A 158 -30.26 -9.12 9.07
N ASP A 159 -29.29 -10.02 9.18
CA ASP A 159 -27.99 -9.91 8.48
C ASP A 159 -28.11 -10.10 6.96
N ALA A 160 -29.09 -10.91 6.51
CA ALA A 160 -29.35 -11.15 5.08
C ALA A 160 -30.12 -10.00 4.40
N LEU A 161 -30.70 -9.08 5.18
CA LEU A 161 -31.44 -7.94 4.64
C LEU A 161 -30.50 -6.78 4.29
N PRO A 162 -30.67 -6.16 3.12
CA PRO A 162 -30.00 -4.90 2.81
C PRO A 162 -30.41 -3.84 3.83
N THR A 163 -29.43 -3.12 4.38
CA THR A 163 -29.71 -1.96 5.24
C THR A 163 -30.50 -0.91 4.45
N ILE A 164 -31.39 -0.18 5.12
CA ILE A 164 -32.24 0.84 4.48
C ILE A 164 -31.39 1.85 3.69
N GLU A 165 -30.23 2.25 4.22
CA GLU A 165 -29.27 3.10 3.52
C GLU A 165 -28.77 2.50 2.19
N LEU A 166 -28.49 1.19 2.18
CA LEU A 166 -28.08 0.44 0.98
C LEU A 166 -29.22 0.38 -0.04
N LEU A 167 -30.47 0.25 0.42
CA LEU A 167 -31.64 0.20 -0.44
C LEU A 167 -31.93 1.57 -1.08
N MET A 168 -31.82 2.65 -0.31
CA MET A 168 -31.93 4.04 -0.81
C MET A 168 -30.79 4.41 -1.76
N LYS A 169 -29.60 3.84 -1.55
CA LYS A 169 -28.44 4.05 -2.44
C LYS A 169 -28.50 3.22 -3.71
N LYS A 170 -29.24 2.10 -3.70
CA LYS A 170 -29.48 1.24 -4.86
C LYS A 170 -30.57 1.81 -5.78
N SER A 171 -31.62 2.43 -5.24
CA SER A 171 -32.65 3.10 -6.04
C SER A 171 -32.13 4.36 -6.77
N SER A 172 -31.04 4.97 -6.30
CA SER A 172 -30.39 6.13 -6.93
C SER A 172 -29.30 5.77 -7.94
N ASN A 173 -28.87 4.50 -8.04
CA ASN A 173 -27.73 4.07 -8.88
C ASN A 173 -28.10 3.06 -9.98
N ILE A 174 -29.32 3.06 -10.49
CA ILE A 174 -29.74 2.13 -11.55
C ILE A 174 -28.93 2.33 -12.86
N ASN A 175 -28.18 3.42 -13.04
CA ASN A 175 -27.46 3.73 -14.29
C ASN A 175 -25.93 3.89 -14.18
N SER A 176 -25.23 3.34 -13.18
CA SER A 176 -23.76 3.49 -13.17
C SER A 176 -23.01 2.35 -12.48
N ASP A 177 -23.01 1.17 -13.09
CA ASP A 177 -22.05 0.09 -12.79
C ASP A 177 -20.85 0.09 -13.77
N GLN A 178 -20.58 1.21 -14.43
CA GLN A 178 -19.26 1.53 -14.97
C GLN A 178 -18.37 1.95 -13.80
N LYS A 179 -17.94 0.96 -13.01
CA LYS A 179 -17.02 1.15 -11.91
C LYS A 179 -15.66 1.52 -12.50
N GLU A 180 -15.45 2.81 -12.79
CA GLU A 180 -14.16 3.36 -13.21
C GLU A 180 -13.10 2.83 -12.25
N GLN A 181 -12.30 1.88 -12.76
CA GLN A 181 -11.24 1.29 -11.98
C GLN A 181 -10.22 2.39 -11.74
N LYS A 182 -10.23 2.96 -10.53
CA LYS A 182 -9.22 3.90 -10.06
C LYS A 182 -7.86 3.42 -10.53
N LYS A 183 -7.12 4.27 -11.26
CA LYS A 183 -5.78 3.96 -11.80
C LYS A 183 -4.92 3.45 -10.64
N ARG A 184 -4.76 2.12 -10.54
CA ARG A 184 -4.00 1.51 -9.46
C ARG A 184 -2.55 1.94 -9.62
N GLY A 185 -1.87 2.23 -8.51
CA GLY A 185 -0.43 2.44 -8.51
C GLY A 185 0.32 1.25 -9.12
N ILE A 186 1.61 1.44 -9.41
CA ILE A 186 2.48 0.45 -10.07
C ILE A 186 2.25 -0.96 -9.49
N ALA A 187 1.92 -1.91 -10.37
CA ALA A 187 1.69 -3.29 -9.97
C ALA A 187 2.93 -3.90 -9.28
N THR A 188 2.71 -4.83 -8.36
CA THR A 188 3.80 -5.52 -7.66
C THR A 188 4.75 -6.20 -8.65
N GLU A 189 6.05 -6.24 -8.32
CA GLU A 189 7.09 -6.82 -9.17
C GLU A 189 6.76 -8.26 -9.61
N LYS A 190 6.23 -9.08 -8.68
CA LYS A 190 5.79 -10.45 -8.99
C LYS A 190 4.69 -10.49 -10.05
N LYS A 191 3.71 -9.58 -9.96
CA LYS A 191 2.62 -9.50 -10.94
C LYS A 191 3.15 -9.07 -12.29
N ARG A 192 4.03 -8.06 -12.33
CA ARG A 192 4.67 -7.60 -13.57
C ARG A 192 5.49 -8.70 -14.23
N LYS A 193 6.31 -9.43 -13.46
CA LYS A 193 7.08 -10.57 -13.96
C LYS A 193 6.17 -11.66 -14.52
N LYS A 194 5.06 -11.96 -13.84
CA LYS A 194 4.07 -12.94 -14.32
C LYS A 194 3.45 -12.51 -15.65
N GLN A 195 2.98 -11.25 -15.73
CA GLN A 195 2.42 -10.69 -16.97
C GLN A 195 3.44 -10.74 -18.10
N MET A 196 4.69 -10.33 -17.85
CA MET A 196 5.75 -10.39 -18.86
C MET A 196 5.99 -11.82 -19.39
N MET A 197 5.95 -12.84 -18.52
CA MET A 197 6.09 -14.24 -18.95
C MET A 197 4.88 -14.73 -19.76
N GLU A 198 3.68 -14.32 -19.36
CA GLU A 198 2.43 -14.57 -20.09
C GLU A 198 2.53 -13.91 -21.50
N ASP A 199 2.93 -12.65 -21.57
CA ASP A 199 3.11 -11.90 -22.83
C ASP A 199 4.14 -12.56 -23.76
N ILE A 200 5.28 -13.01 -23.23
CA ILE A 200 6.29 -13.75 -24.01
C ILE A 200 5.71 -15.05 -24.56
N SER A 201 4.92 -15.77 -23.76
CA SER A 201 4.31 -17.04 -24.20
C SER A 201 3.30 -16.83 -25.32
N ILE A 202 2.48 -15.77 -25.21
CA ILE A 202 1.51 -15.37 -26.23
C ILE A 202 2.24 -14.96 -27.51
N PHE A 203 3.32 -14.19 -27.39
CA PHE A 203 4.08 -13.74 -28.56
C PHE A 203 4.68 -14.92 -29.34
N LYS A 204 5.21 -15.94 -28.64
CA LYS A 204 5.69 -17.17 -29.28
C LYS A 204 4.57 -17.87 -30.07
N GLN A 205 3.38 -17.99 -29.47
CA GLN A 205 2.22 -18.59 -30.14
C GLN A 205 1.81 -17.81 -31.39
N ILE A 206 1.84 -16.48 -31.34
CA ILE A 206 1.55 -15.62 -32.50
C ILE A 206 2.56 -15.87 -33.62
N LEU A 207 3.86 -15.92 -33.27
CA LEU A 207 4.91 -16.20 -34.23
C LEU A 207 4.80 -17.59 -34.87
N ASP A 208 4.26 -18.57 -34.15
CA ASP A 208 4.06 -19.92 -34.66
C ASP A 208 2.85 -20.03 -35.61
N HIS A 209 1.88 -19.11 -35.50
CA HIS A 209 0.61 -19.18 -36.23
C HIS A 209 0.78 -18.92 -37.74
N PRO A 210 0.21 -19.75 -38.63
CA PRO A 210 0.42 -19.65 -40.08
C PRO A 210 -0.07 -18.32 -40.66
N ALA A 211 -1.27 -17.86 -40.27
CA ALA A 211 -1.82 -16.59 -40.78
C ALA A 211 -0.92 -15.38 -40.49
N TYR A 212 -0.22 -15.39 -39.34
CA TYR A 212 0.71 -14.31 -38.97
C TYR A 212 2.02 -14.39 -39.77
N LYS A 213 2.49 -15.60 -40.10
CA LYS A 213 3.68 -15.81 -40.95
C LYS A 213 3.44 -15.38 -42.40
N GLU A 214 2.23 -15.63 -42.91
CA GLU A 214 1.84 -15.25 -44.26
C GLU A 214 1.67 -13.74 -44.39
N ASN A 215 0.79 -13.14 -43.58
CA ASN A 215 0.46 -11.71 -43.65
C ASN A 215 0.29 -11.12 -42.23
N PRO A 216 1.38 -10.65 -41.59
CA PRO A 216 1.32 -10.17 -40.21
C PRO A 216 0.50 -8.89 -40.07
N THR A 217 0.60 -7.97 -41.04
CA THR A 217 -0.11 -6.68 -41.04
C THR A 217 -1.63 -6.88 -41.09
N GLU A 218 -2.10 -7.71 -42.02
CA GLU A 218 -3.53 -8.00 -42.20
C GLU A 218 -4.12 -8.76 -41.00
N THR A 219 -3.37 -9.70 -40.43
CA THR A 219 -3.78 -10.44 -39.23
C THR A 219 -3.96 -9.50 -38.04
N ILE A 220 -3.03 -8.54 -37.86
CA ILE A 220 -3.12 -7.53 -36.80
C ILE A 220 -4.33 -6.62 -37.03
N THR A 221 -4.53 -6.11 -38.25
CA THR A 221 -5.67 -5.22 -38.55
C THR A 221 -7.01 -5.92 -38.33
N THR A 222 -7.13 -7.17 -38.74
CA THR A 222 -8.35 -7.98 -38.56
C THR A 222 -8.62 -8.22 -37.07
N HIS A 223 -7.59 -8.53 -36.29
CA HIS A 223 -7.71 -8.71 -34.85
C HIS A 223 -8.19 -7.41 -34.15
N LEU A 224 -7.61 -6.26 -34.51
CA LEU A 224 -8.01 -4.96 -33.98
C LEU A 224 -9.48 -4.64 -34.31
N GLN A 225 -9.91 -4.86 -35.56
CA GLN A 225 -11.29 -4.66 -35.97
C GLN A 225 -12.27 -5.54 -35.18
N ASN A 226 -11.93 -6.81 -34.98
CA ASN A 226 -12.74 -7.72 -34.17
C ASN A 226 -12.79 -7.28 -32.71
N LYS A 227 -11.68 -6.75 -32.17
CA LYS A 227 -11.62 -6.26 -30.80
C LYS A 227 -12.50 -5.03 -30.58
N LEU A 228 -12.48 -4.07 -31.50
CA LEU A 228 -13.35 -2.88 -31.46
C LEU A 228 -14.83 -3.27 -31.49
N LYS A 229 -15.21 -4.18 -32.40
CA LYS A 229 -16.59 -4.68 -32.48
C LYS A 229 -17.09 -5.35 -31.19
N GLN A 230 -16.20 -6.02 -30.45
CA GLN A 230 -16.56 -6.63 -29.16
C GLN A 230 -16.74 -5.59 -28.06
N GLU A 231 -15.99 -4.49 -28.10
CA GLU A 231 -16.12 -3.38 -27.14
C GLU A 231 -17.37 -2.55 -27.41
N ASP A 232 -17.76 -2.37 -28.68
CA ASP A 232 -18.98 -1.64 -29.06
C ASP A 232 -20.28 -2.42 -28.73
N ALA A 233 -20.21 -3.75 -28.63
CA ALA A 233 -21.37 -4.61 -28.42
C ALA A 233 -21.66 -4.98 -26.95
N GLY A 234 -20.77 -4.60 -26.01
CA GLY A 234 -20.87 -4.94 -24.57
C GLY A 234 -21.04 -3.73 -23.68
#